data_AF-A0A6A4VKD8-F1
#
_entry.id   AF-A0A6A4VKD8-F1
#
_cell.length_a   1.000
_cell.length_b   1.000
_cell.length_c   1.000
_cell.angle_alpha   90.00
_cell.angle_beta   90.00
_cell.angle_gamma   90.00
#
_symmetry.space_group_name_H-M   'P 1'
#
loop_
_entity.id
_entity.type
_entity.pdbx_description
1 polymer ?
#
loop_
_entity_poly.entity_id
_entity_poly.type
_entity_poly.pdbx_seq_one_letter_code
_entity_poly.pdbx_strand_id
1 'polypeptide(L)'
;MWTPWLLGGQALLSMVLLFTGHWLLWLLNVPVLVWLVYRQWSVRPGNIGIYDPADILNGGQLQRHTRNTMVFITFYLIFFFVYLYLFILALLQTDEKPPPPIYEPRHL
;
A
#
# COMPACT_ATOMS: atom_id res chain seq x y z
N MET A 1 1.75 8.81 -18.99
CA MET A 1 1.24 7.63 -18.25
C MET A 1 1.89 7.61 -16.87
N TRP A 2 1.11 7.86 -15.81
CA TRP A 2 1.57 7.95 -14.41
C TRP A 2 1.58 6.57 -13.70
N THR A 3 1.20 5.50 -14.40
CA THR A 3 1.15 4.15 -13.83
C THR A 3 2.50 3.52 -13.47
N PRO A 4 3.62 3.75 -14.20
CA PRO A 4 4.89 3.08 -13.89
C PRO A 4 5.50 3.53 -12.56
N TRP A 5 5.42 4.83 -12.25
CA TRP A 5 5.95 5.34 -10.98
C TRP A 5 5.13 4.87 -9.79
N LEU A 6 3.80 4.77 -9.93
CA LEU A 6 2.93 4.29 -8.86
C LEU A 6 3.19 2.81 -8.55
N LEU A 7 3.42 2.01 -9.60
CA LEU A 7 3.80 0.60 -9.46
C LEU A 7 5.18 0.48 -8.78
N GLY A 8 6.15 1.32 -9.16
CA GLY A 8 7.45 1.38 -8.50
C GLY A 8 7.34 1.69 -7.00
N GLY A 9 6.52 2.67 -6.62
CA GLY A 9 6.27 3.02 -5.22
C GLY A 9 5.64 1.89 -4.42
N GLN A 10 4.60 1.23 -4.96
CA GLN A 10 3.96 0.10 -4.28
C GLN A 10 4.84 -1.15 -4.19
N ALA A 11 5.67 -1.41 -5.21
CA ALA A 11 6.65 -2.48 -5.19
C ALA A 11 7.70 -2.25 -4.10
N LEU A 12 8.22 -1.01 -3.99
CA LEU A 12 9.16 -0.65 -2.94
C LEU A 12 8.53 -0.81 -1.55
N LEU A 13 7.30 -0.30 -1.34
CA LEU A 13 6.60 -0.44 -0.06
C LEU A 13 6.40 -1.92 0.32
N SER A 14 6.00 -2.76 -0.63
CA SER A 14 5.84 -4.19 -0.43
C SER A 14 7.16 -4.89 -0.09
N MET A 15 8.28 -4.47 -0.69
CA MET A 15 9.61 -4.98 -0.33
C MET A 15 9.99 -4.59 1.10
N VAL A 16 9.81 -3.32 1.48
CA VAL A 16 10.12 -2.84 2.84
C VAL A 16 9.31 -3.59 3.89
N LEU A 17 8.01 -3.78 3.68
CA LEU A 17 7.15 -4.54 4.60
C LEU A 17 7.57 -6.01 4.74
N LEU A 18 8.01 -6.62 3.64
CA LEU A 18 8.52 -7.99 3.65
C LEU A 18 9.79 -8.10 4.50
N PHE A 19 10.74 -7.17 4.35
CA PHE A 19 11.98 -7.16 5.15
C PHE A 19 11.75 -6.80 6.63
N THR A 20 10.73 -5.99 6.93
CA THR A 20 10.38 -5.62 8.31
C THR A 20 9.59 -6.73 9.03
N GLY A 21 9.27 -7.85 8.37
CA GLY A 21 8.58 -9.00 8.98
C GLY A 21 7.09 -8.78 9.27
N HIS A 22 6.46 -7.74 8.70
CA HIS A 22 5.06 -7.41 8.92
C HIS A 22 4.14 -8.15 7.93
N TRP A 23 4.07 -9.48 8.07
CA TRP A 23 3.39 -10.39 7.14
C TRP A 23 1.92 -10.05 6.87
N LEU A 24 1.17 -9.62 7.89
CA LEU A 24 -0.25 -9.27 7.73
C LEU A 24 -0.42 -8.03 6.83
N LEU A 25 0.37 -6.98 7.06
CA LEU A 25 0.33 -5.75 6.26
C LEU A 25 0.78 -6.00 4.82
N TRP A 26 1.78 -6.86 4.65
CA TRP A 26 2.24 -7.29 3.34
C TRP A 26 1.11 -8.00 2.58
N LEU A 27 0.48 -9.00 3.19
CA LEU A 27 -0.63 -9.76 2.57
C LEU A 27 -1.79 -8.86 2.15
N LEU A 28 -2.14 -7.86 2.96
CA LEU A 28 -3.18 -6.91 2.60
C LEU A 28 -2.76 -5.93 1.47
N ASN A 29 -1.47 -5.67 1.22
CA ASN A 29 -1.00 -4.85 0.08
C ASN A 29 -0.92 -5.63 -1.25
N VAL A 30 -0.81 -6.96 -1.21
CA VAL A 30 -0.73 -7.83 -2.39
C VAL A 30 -1.88 -7.60 -3.40
N PRO A 31 -3.17 -7.50 -3.00
CA PRO A 31 -4.27 -7.29 -3.94
C PRO A 31 -4.10 -6.06 -4.82
N VAL A 32 -3.59 -4.96 -4.25
CA VAL A 32 -3.36 -3.71 -4.99
C VAL A 32 -2.18 -3.85 -5.94
N LEU A 33 -1.08 -4.47 -5.50
CA LEU A 33 0.09 -4.70 -6.34
C LEU A 33 -0.25 -5.60 -7.54
N VAL A 34 -0.97 -6.70 -7.29
CA VAL A 34 -1.44 -7.61 -8.35
C VAL A 34 -2.34 -6.88 -9.33
N TRP A 35 -3.25 -6.03 -8.85
CA TRP A 35 -4.12 -5.24 -9.72
C TRP A 35 -3.34 -4.24 -10.60
N LEU A 36 -2.34 -3.53 -10.03
CA LEU A 36 -1.51 -2.61 -10.80
C LEU A 36 -0.69 -3.34 -11.88
N VAL A 37 -0.13 -4.50 -11.55
CA VAL A 37 0.60 -5.35 -12.52
C VAL A 37 -0.34 -5.84 -13.62
N TYR A 38 -1.53 -6.34 -13.26
CA TYR A 38 -2.54 -6.78 -14.21
C TYR A 38 -2.96 -5.66 -15.17
N ARG A 39 -3.14 -4.44 -14.64
CA ARG A 39 -3.47 -3.25 -15.45
C ARG A 39 -2.33 -2.91 -16.42
N GLN A 40 -1.08 -2.96 -15.97
CA GLN A 40 0.06 -2.65 -16.81
C GLN A 40 0.22 -3.67 -17.94
N TRP A 41 -0.02 -4.96 -17.66
CA TRP A 41 0.06 -6.03 -18.67
C TRP A 41 -1.13 -5.99 -19.65
N SER A 42 -2.33 -5.69 -19.16
CA SER A 42 -3.54 -5.65 -20.00
C SER A 42 -3.52 -4.54 -21.05
N VAL A 43 -2.69 -3.50 -20.86
CA VAL A 43 -2.50 -2.44 -21.86
C VAL A 43 -1.52 -2.93 -22.92
N ARG A 44 -2.03 -3.25 -24.12
CA ARG A 44 -1.20 -3.67 -25.26
C ARG A 44 -0.31 -2.52 -25.74
N PRO A 45 1.01 -2.71 -25.92
CA PRO A 45 1.88 -1.70 -26.51
C PRO A 45 1.58 -1.60 -28.02
N GLY A 46 1.16 -0.42 -28.49
CA GLY A 46 1.07 -0.13 -29.93
C GLY A 46 -0.29 0.30 -30.47
N ASN A 47 -1.34 0.36 -29.64
CA ASN A 47 -2.65 0.83 -30.11
C ASN A 47 -2.95 2.23 -29.57
N ILE A 48 -2.34 3.22 -30.22
CA ILE A 48 -2.44 4.66 -29.94
C ILE A 48 -3.81 5.26 -30.28
N GLY A 49 -4.78 4.45 -30.75
CA GLY A 49 -6.12 4.86 -31.16
C GLY A 49 -7.31 4.26 -30.37
N ILE A 50 -7.11 3.50 -29.28
CA ILE A 50 -8.24 2.85 -28.53
C ILE A 50 -8.93 3.80 -27.53
N TYR A 51 -8.54 5.06 -27.47
CA TYR A 51 -9.21 6.09 -26.67
C TYR A 51 -9.70 7.20 -27.60
N ASP A 52 -10.41 6.84 -28.66
CA ASP A 52 -11.23 7.81 -29.37
C ASP A 52 -12.28 8.36 -28.37
N PRO A 53 -12.38 9.67 -28.13
CA PRO A 53 -13.37 10.25 -27.23
C PRO A 53 -14.81 9.76 -27.46
N ALA A 54 -15.15 9.30 -28.67
CA ALA A 54 -16.44 8.69 -28.97
C ALA A 54 -16.67 7.34 -28.25
N ASP A 55 -15.66 6.47 -28.15
CA ASP A 55 -15.79 5.13 -27.52
C ASP A 55 -15.83 5.20 -25.98
N ILE A 56 -15.17 6.20 -25.39
CA ILE A 56 -15.18 6.42 -23.93
C ILE A 56 -16.55 6.87 -23.44
N LEU A 57 -17.25 7.68 -24.23
CA LEU A 57 -18.55 8.23 -23.89
C LEU A 57 -19.68 7.20 -24.05
N ASN A 58 -19.50 6.23 -24.95
CA ASN A 58 -20.54 5.26 -25.33
C ASN A 58 -20.50 3.95 -24.49
N GLY A 59 -19.37 3.63 -23.85
CA GLY A 59 -19.10 2.27 -23.38
C GLY A 59 -19.19 1.98 -21.87
N GLY A 60 -19.73 2.85 -21.02
CA GLY A 60 -19.82 2.62 -19.56
C GLY A 60 -18.46 2.42 -18.84
N GLN A 61 -17.35 2.55 -19.57
CA GLN A 61 -15.98 2.41 -19.08
C GLN A 61 -15.63 3.47 -18.04
N LEU A 62 -16.20 4.68 -18.17
CA LEU A 62 -16.02 5.77 -17.21
C LEU A 62 -16.58 5.41 -15.83
N GLN A 63 -17.82 4.90 -15.76
CA GLN A 63 -18.41 4.51 -14.47
C GLN A 63 -17.66 3.32 -13.84
N ARG A 64 -17.23 2.35 -14.65
CA ARG A 64 -16.45 1.21 -14.16
C ARG A 64 -15.06 1.62 -13.68
N HIS A 65 -14.42 2.55 -14.37
CA HIS A 65 -13.14 3.13 -13.97
C HIS A 65 -13.28 3.91 -12.65
N THR A 66 -14.27 4.80 -12.55
CA THR A 66 -14.54 5.59 -11.33
C THR A 66 -14.84 4.71 -10.12
N ARG A 67 -15.65 3.65 -10.28
CA ARG A 67 -15.94 2.70 -9.19
C ARG A 67 -14.69 1.98 -8.71
N ASN A 68 -13.86 1.49 -9.62
CA ASN A 68 -12.59 0.85 -9.25
C ASN A 68 -11.66 1.85 -8.54
N THR A 69 -11.56 3.08 -9.04
CA THR A 69 -10.78 4.15 -8.41
C THR A 69 -11.26 4.47 -7.00
N MET A 70 -12.58 4.50 -6.76
CA MET A 70 -13.13 4.76 -5.43
C MET A 70 -12.68 3.68 -4.42
N VAL A 71 -12.69 2.41 -4.82
CA VAL A 71 -12.21 1.30 -3.99
C VAL A 71 -10.72 1.46 -3.65
N PHE A 72 -9.89 1.86 -4.61
CA PHE A 72 -8.48 2.13 -4.34
C PHE A 72 -8.30 3.27 -3.35
N ILE A 73 -9.02 4.38 -3.51
CA ILE A 73 -8.95 5.52 -2.60
C ILE A 73 -9.32 5.08 -1.18
N THR A 74 -10.43 4.35 -1.02
CA THR A 74 -10.85 3.84 0.30
C THR A 74 -9.79 2.91 0.90
N PHE A 75 -9.22 2.02 0.10
CA PHE A 75 -8.15 1.13 0.55
C PHE A 75 -6.93 1.91 1.05
N TYR A 76 -6.42 2.85 0.25
CA TYR A 76 -5.26 3.67 0.62
C TYR A 76 -5.54 4.54 1.85
N LEU A 77 -6.76 5.05 1.99
CA LEU A 77 -7.16 5.85 3.14
C LEU A 77 -7.18 5.02 4.44
N ILE A 78 -7.75 3.81 4.41
CA ILE A 78 -7.74 2.91 5.58
C ILE A 78 -6.31 2.56 5.96
N PHE A 79 -5.48 2.23 4.97
CA PHE A 79 -4.08 1.90 5.17
C PHE A 79 -3.25 3.05 5.74
N PHE A 80 -3.56 4.28 5.34
CA PHE A 80 -2.95 5.47 5.92
C PHE A 80 -3.16 5.53 7.44
N PHE A 81 -4.37 5.29 7.93
CA PHE A 81 -4.64 5.25 9.37
C PHE A 81 -3.93 4.08 10.08
N VAL A 82 -3.88 2.91 9.45
CA VAL A 82 -3.16 1.75 10.01
C VAL A 82 -1.67 2.04 10.15
N TYR A 83 -1.03 2.60 9.12
CA TYR A 83 0.39 2.97 9.20
C TYR A 83 0.65 4.07 10.22
N LEU A 84 -0.25 5.05 10.32
CA LEU A 84 -0.14 6.09 11.33
C LEU A 84 -0.21 5.49 12.74
N TYR A 85 -1.14 4.57 12.99
CA TYR A 85 -1.25 3.86 14.28
C TYR A 85 0.03 3.09 14.62
N LEU A 86 0.57 2.34 13.66
CA LEU A 86 1.82 1.59 13.85
C LEU A 86 3.02 2.52 14.10
N PHE A 87 3.06 3.67 13.43
CA PHE A 87 4.09 4.68 13.67
C PHE A 87 4.02 5.23 15.10
N ILE A 88 2.83 5.55 15.61
CA ILE A 88 2.66 6.00 17.00
C ILE A 88 3.06 4.91 18.00
N LEU A 89 2.69 3.65 17.76
CA LEU A 89 3.11 2.53 18.60
C LEU A 89 4.63 2.37 18.64
N ALA A 90 5.28 2.45 17.48
CA ALA A 90 6.73 2.39 17.39
C ALA A 90 7.40 3.53 18.17
N LEU A 91 6.84 4.75 18.13
CA LEU A 91 7.33 5.85 18.96
C LEU A 91 7.11 5.60 20.45
N LEU A 92 5.95 5.08 20.85
CA LEU A 92 5.65 4.81 22.25
C LEU A 92 6.60 3.76 22.86
N GLN A 93 6.92 2.70 22.11
CA GLN A 93 7.85 1.65 22.55
C GLN A 93 9.28 2.16 22.77
N THR A 94 9.68 3.25 22.13
CA THR A 94 11.02 3.83 22.35
C THR A 94 11.15 4.55 23.70
N ASP A 95 10.05 4.88 24.36
CA ASP A 95 10.04 5.58 25.65
C ASP A 95 10.04 4.61 26.86
N GLU A 96 9.69 3.34 26.65
CA GLU A 96 9.64 2.33 27.71
C GLU A 96 11.05 1.86 28.10
N LYS A 97 11.71 2.63 28.97
CA LYS A 97 12.96 2.23 29.63
C LYS A 97 12.67 1.07 30.59
N PRO A 98 13.43 -0.05 30.55
CA PRO A 98 13.25 -1.12 31.51
C PRO A 98 13.44 -0.59 32.94
N PRO A 99 12.64 -1.07 33.91
CA PRO A 99 12.77 -0.63 35.30
C PRO A 99 14.20 -0.86 35.78
N PRO A 100 14.78 0.08 36.55
CA PRO A 100 16.13 -0.09 37.08
C PRO A 100 16.19 -1.42 37.86
N PRO A 101 17.27 -2.20 37.73
CA PRO A 101 17.40 -3.45 38.46
C PRO A 101 17.26 -3.16 39.96
N ILE A 102 16.36 -3.89 40.63
CA ILE A 102 16.29 -3.89 42.09
C ILE A 102 17.62 -4.50 42.55
N TYR A 103 18.52 -3.67 43.08
CA TYR A 103 19.74 -4.18 43.70
C TYR A 103 19.33 -4.95 44.97
N GLU A 104 19.24 -6.28 44.88
CA GLU A 104 19.24 -7.10 46.08
C GLU A 104 20.56 -6.83 46.81
N PRO A 105 20.52 -6.44 48.10
CA PRO A 105 21.74 -6.31 48.88
C PRO A 105 22.36 -7.70 48.92
N ARG A 106 23.53 -7.85 48.30
CA ARG A 106 24.29 -9.09 48.32
C ARG A 106 24.64 -9.35 49.80
N HIS A 107 23.83 -10.17 50.46
CA HIS A 107 24.03 -10.57 51.83
C HIS A 107 25.40 -11.25 51.90
N LEU A 108 26.34 -10.58 52.58
CA LEU A 108 27.68 -11.08 52.88
C LEU A 108 27.59 -12.31 53.78
#